data_AF-A0AAQ3V3Q0-F1
#
_entry.id   AF-A0AAQ3V3Q0-F1
#
_cell.length_a   1.000
_cell.length_b   1.000
_cell.length_c   1.000
_cell.angle_alpha   90.00
_cell.angle_beta   90.00
_cell.angle_gamma   90.00
#
_symmetry.space_group_name_H-M   'P 1'
#
loop_
_entity.id
_entity.type
_entity.pdbx_description
1 polymer ?
#
loop_
_entity_poly.entity_id
_entity_poly.type
_entity_poly.pdbx_seq_one_letter_code
_entity_poly.pdbx_strand_id
1 'polypeptide(L)' 'MRKLVVLMLLTAGAGVLDGAGPADAQEYRWCLQGKQTGYPGDCNYQTRAQCMASASGRDAGCGINPRAAFARQRRPN' A
#
# COMPACT_ATOMS: atom_id res chain seq x y z
N MET A 1 -38.17 -34.74 10.50
CA MET A 1 -37.52 -34.07 9.36
C MET A 1 -37.15 -32.65 9.79
N ARG A 2 -36.05 -32.51 10.55
CA ARG A 2 -35.66 -31.25 11.23
C ARG A 2 -34.13 -31.19 11.36
N LYS A 3 -33.42 -31.56 10.29
CA LYS A 3 -31.96 -31.75 10.30
C LYS A 3 -31.25 -31.14 9.08
N LEU A 4 -31.75 -30.04 8.53
CA LEU A 4 -31.09 -29.35 7.42
C LEU A 4 -31.14 -27.83 7.60
N VAL A 5 -30.66 -27.37 8.75
CA VAL A 5 -30.31 -25.98 9.05
C VAL A 5 -29.05 -26.17 9.89
N VAL A 6 -27.82 -25.96 9.43
CA VAL A 6 -27.23 -24.75 8.86
C VAL A 6 -25.93 -25.21 8.20
N LEU A 7 -25.77 -25.05 6.89
CA LEU A 7 -24.46 -25.17 6.25
C LEU A 7 -23.87 -23.75 6.18
N MET A 8 -23.31 -23.27 7.28
CA MET A 8 -22.48 -22.05 7.27
C MET A 8 -21.15 -22.41 6.62
N LEU A 9 -21.11 -22.30 5.29
CA LEU A 9 -19.86 -22.21 4.55
C LEU A 9 -19.12 -20.97 5.03
N LEU A 10 -18.13 -21.17 5.90
CA LEU A 10 -17.07 -20.20 6.14
C LEU A 10 -16.37 -19.99 4.80
N THR A 11 -16.76 -18.95 4.07
CA THR A 11 -15.98 -18.45 2.94
C THR A 11 -14.64 -18.01 3.49
N ALA A 12 -13.65 -18.89 3.36
CA ALA A 12 -12.25 -18.57 3.60
C ALA A 12 -11.93 -17.30 2.81
N GLY A 13 -11.43 -16.28 3.52
CA GLY A 13 -10.94 -15.07 2.88
C GLY A 13 -9.86 -15.45 1.87
N ALA A 14 -10.19 -15.34 0.59
CA ALA A 14 -9.21 -15.42 -0.47
C ALA A 14 -8.32 -14.18 -0.33
N GLY A 15 -7.22 -14.31 0.40
CA GLY A 15 -6.12 -13.37 0.30
C GLY A 15 -5.67 -13.40 -1.15
N VAL A 16 -5.89 -12.30 -1.86
CA VAL A 16 -5.32 -12.10 -3.20
C VAL A 16 -3.80 -12.22 -3.06
N LEU A 17 -3.26 -13.33 -3.56
CA LEU A 17 -1.83 -13.46 -3.80
C LEU A 17 -1.56 -12.63 -5.05
N ASP A 18 -1.32 -11.32 -4.86
CA ASP A 18 -0.79 -10.45 -5.91
C ASP A 18 0.50 -11.11 -6.41
N GLY A 19 0.49 -11.55 -7.66
CA GLY A 19 1.54 -12.37 -8.24
C GLY A 19 2.91 -11.71 -8.08
N ALA A 20 3.90 -12.49 -7.67
CA ALA A 20 5.30 -12.09 -7.69
C ALA A 20 5.80 -12.00 -9.14
N GLY A 21 5.35 -10.97 -9.85
CA GLY A 21 5.95 -10.52 -11.10
C GLY A 21 7.30 -9.82 -10.83
N PRO A 22 8.07 -9.48 -11.87
CA PRO A 22 9.24 -8.62 -11.70
C PRO A 22 8.82 -7.37 -10.91
N ALA A 23 9.63 -6.97 -9.93
CA ALA A 23 9.41 -5.74 -9.19
C ALA A 23 9.60 -4.57 -10.15
N ASP A 24 8.52 -4.15 -10.81
CA ASP A 24 8.47 -2.90 -11.53
C ASP A 24 8.80 -1.80 -10.52
N ALA A 25 9.92 -1.12 -10.73
CA ALA A 25 10.35 0.01 -9.91
C ALA A 25 9.49 1.24 -10.24
N GLN A 26 8.17 1.09 -10.03
CA GLN A 26 7.21 2.14 -10.24
C GLN A 26 7.48 3.25 -9.23
N GLU A 27 7.66 4.47 -9.72
CA GLU A 27 7.89 5.63 -8.86
C GLU A 27 6.57 6.12 -8.26
N TYR A 28 6.19 5.53 -7.13
CA TYR A 28 5.01 5.95 -6.38
C TYR A 28 5.19 7.33 -5.77
N ARG A 29 4.12 8.13 -5.79
CA ARG A 29 4.13 9.53 -5.35
C ARG A 29 4.23 9.68 -3.83
N TRP A 30 3.72 8.71 -3.07
CA TRP A 30 3.59 8.77 -1.62
C TRP A 30 4.33 7.63 -0.93
N CYS A 31 4.99 7.96 0.18
CA CYS A 31 5.71 7.04 1.03
C CYS A 31 5.17 7.07 2.45
N LEU A 32 5.06 5.90 3.05
CA LEU A 32 4.79 5.75 4.47
C LEU A 32 6.08 5.94 5.27
N GLN A 33 6.06 6.95 6.14
CA GLN A 33 7.21 7.41 6.90
C GLN A 33 6.93 7.27 8.38
N GLY A 34 7.66 6.41 9.06
CA GLY A 34 7.63 6.27 10.50
C GLY A 34 8.99 5.80 11.02
N LYS A 35 9.13 5.68 12.34
CA LYS A 35 10.38 5.20 12.94
C LYS A 35 10.84 3.85 12.38
N GLN A 36 9.90 2.99 12.00
CA GLN A 36 10.17 1.65 11.50
C GLN A 36 10.60 1.62 10.02
N THR A 37 10.23 2.63 9.22
CA THR A 37 10.48 2.62 7.75
C THR A 37 11.65 3.51 7.32
N GLY A 38 12.14 4.40 8.20
CA GLY A 38 13.24 5.30 7.88
C GLY A 38 12.90 6.30 6.76
N TYR A 39 13.93 6.86 6.11
CA TYR A 39 13.77 7.79 4.99
C TYR A 39 14.31 7.16 3.69
N PRO A 40 13.59 7.23 2.55
CA PRO A 40 12.35 7.98 2.33
C PRO A 40 11.06 7.31 2.84
N GLY A 41 11.18 6.12 3.44
CA GLY A 41 10.06 5.32 3.92
C GLY A 41 9.64 4.24 2.91
N ASP A 42 8.43 3.72 3.09
CA ASP A 42 7.83 2.69 2.22
C ASP A 42 7.00 3.35 1.10
N CYS A 43 7.54 3.41 -0.11
CA CYS A 43 6.98 4.15 -1.24
C CYS A 43 6.18 3.25 -2.20
N ASN A 44 5.03 2.76 -1.75
CA ASN A 44 4.15 1.86 -2.54
C ASN A 44 2.74 2.44 -2.79
N TYR A 45 2.56 3.75 -2.63
CA TYR A 45 1.24 4.38 -2.61
C TYR A 45 1.07 5.42 -3.73
N GLN A 46 0.04 5.24 -4.55
CA GLN A 46 -0.27 6.16 -5.65
C GLN A 46 -0.93 7.45 -5.15
N THR A 47 -1.78 7.33 -4.12
CA THR A 47 -2.51 8.46 -3.53
C THR A 47 -2.21 8.61 -2.05
N ARG A 48 -2.34 9.85 -1.55
CA ARG A 48 -2.18 10.12 -0.12
C ARG A 48 -3.20 9.37 0.71
N ALA A 49 -4.43 9.22 0.23
CA ALA A 49 -5.49 8.49 0.92
C ALA A 49 -5.12 7.01 1.10
N GLN A 50 -4.57 6.37 0.07
CA GLN A 50 -4.08 4.99 0.14
C GLN A 50 -2.96 4.85 1.18
N CYS A 51 -2.00 5.78 1.20
CA CYS A 51 -0.95 5.80 2.21
C CYS A 51 -1.52 5.99 3.63
N MET A 52 -2.45 6.93 3.83
CA MET A 52 -3.03 7.21 5.15
C MET A 52 -3.85 6.03 5.68
N ALA A 53 -4.53 5.31 4.79
CA ALA A 53 -5.21 4.06 5.13
C ALA A 53 -4.20 3.03 5.68
N SER A 54 -3.06 2.87 5.01
CA SER A 54 -1.99 1.98 5.47
C SER A 54 -1.24 2.52 6.70
N ALA A 55 -1.22 3.82 6.93
CA ALA A 55 -0.64 4.46 8.12
C ALA A 55 -1.50 4.28 9.37
N SER A 56 -2.79 4.04 9.21
CA SER A 56 -3.74 3.93 10.32
C SER A 56 -3.32 2.81 11.29
N GLY A 57 -3.19 3.13 12.58
CA GLY A 57 -2.73 2.19 13.60
C GLY A 57 -1.23 1.89 13.58
N ARG A 58 -0.46 2.49 12.66
CA ARG A 58 1.00 2.48 12.65
C ARG A 58 1.47 3.84 13.17
N ASP A 59 2.52 3.88 13.98
CA ASP A 59 3.20 5.11 14.38
C ASP A 59 4.00 5.69 13.19
N ALA A 60 3.27 6.06 12.14
CA ALA A 60 3.77 6.47 10.84
C ALA A 60 2.81 7.48 10.19
N GLY A 61 3.37 8.36 9.36
CA GLY A 61 2.64 9.29 8.51
C GLY A 61 2.93 9.06 7.04
N CYS A 62 2.48 10.00 6.21
CA CYS A 62 2.65 9.94 4.75
C CYS A 62 3.39 11.16 4.23
N GLY A 63 4.51 10.92 3.56
CA GLY A 63 5.33 11.95 2.89
C GLY A 63 5.36 11.77 1.38
N ILE A 64 5.75 12.83 0.66
CA ILE A 64 5.99 12.75 -0.78
C ILE A 64 7.29 12.00 -1.04
N ASN A 65 7.28 11.09 -2.02
CA ASN A 65 8.48 10.43 -2.49
C ASN A 65 9.45 11.47 -3.10
N PRO A 66 10.66 11.66 -2.54
CA PRO A 66 11.62 12.61 -3.08
C PRO A 66 11.98 12.28 -4.52
N ARG A 67 12.07 11.00 -4.90
CA ARG A 67 12.42 10.61 -6.27
C ARG A 67 11.36 11.09 -7.26
N ALA A 68 10.09 10.90 -6.94
CA ALA A 68 8.97 11.43 -7.72
C ALA A 68 8.92 12.97 -7.75
N ALA A 69 9.36 13.64 -6.67
CA ALA A 69 9.43 15.10 -6.63
C ALA A 69 10.54 15.65 -7.54
N PHE A 70 11.73 15.05 -7.51
CA PHE A 70 12.87 15.46 -8.34
C PHE A 70 12.74 15.02 -9.80
N ALA A 71 12.07 13.90 -10.10
CA ALA A 71 11.76 13.48 -11.46
C ALA A 71 10.92 14.53 -12.20
N ARG A 72 9.97 15.17 -11.50
CA ARG A 72 9.18 16.29 -12.03
C ARG A 72 10.04 17.53 -12.30
N GLN A 73 11.06 17.80 -11.47
CA GLN A 73 11.96 18.95 -11.67
C GLN A 73 12.88 18.79 -12.86
N ARG A 74 13.28 17.55 -13.19
CA ARG A 74 14.19 17.26 -14.31
C ARG A 74 13.51 17.22 -15.68
N ARG A 75 12.20 17.45 -15.77
CA ARG A 75 11.53 17.61 -17.06
C ARG A 75 11.68 19.07 -17.51
N PRO A 76 12.50 19.38 -18.53
CA PRO A 76 12.51 20.71 -19.11
C PRO A 76 11.13 21.00 -19.69
N ASN A 77 10.60 22.19 -19.37
CA ASN A 77 9.31 22.68 -19.85
C ASN A 77 9.39 23.09 -21.32
#